data_AF-A0A967FWT8-F1
#
_entry.id   AF-A0A967FWT8-F1
#
_cell.length_a   1.000
_cell.length_b   1.000
_cell.length_c   1.000
_cell.angle_alpha   90.00
_cell.angle_beta   90.00
_cell.angle_gamma   90.00
#
_symmetry.space_group_name_H-M   'P 1'
#
loop_
_entity.id
_entity.type
_entity.pdbx_description
1 polymer ?
#
loop_
_entity_poly.entity_id
_entity_poly.type
_entity_poly.pdbx_seq_one_letter_code
_entity_poly.pdbx_strand_id
1 'polypeptide(L)'
;MKQLQKGFTLIELMIVVAIIGILAAVAIPAYSDYTARSQVTEAVGLASGYKTGFAEFYADQGVWPDGLTQVGSTLSGKYVSTMTIAAGAGTSGTVVITATMKAVGTNPDIASGVYALGSTNGKQWWCGNADAIVSGTTDLDSKFLPSACK
;
A
#
# COMPACT_ATOMS: atom_id res chain seq x y z
N MET A 1 50.10 33.04 -17.98
CA MET A 1 49.16 32.62 -19.03
C MET A 1 47.75 32.76 -18.48
N LYS A 2 46.89 33.59 -19.09
CA LYS A 2 45.50 33.78 -18.65
C LYS A 2 44.68 32.60 -19.19
N GLN A 3 44.19 31.75 -18.29
CA GLN A 3 43.27 30.67 -18.67
C GLN A 3 41.99 31.31 -19.21
N LEU A 4 41.69 31.08 -20.49
CA LEU A 4 40.40 31.44 -21.09
C LEU A 4 39.33 30.56 -20.46
N GLN A 5 38.41 31.15 -19.69
CA GLN A 5 37.25 30.42 -19.18
C GLN A 5 36.40 29.97 -20.38
N LYS A 6 36.37 28.65 -20.61
CA LYS A 6 35.44 28.03 -21.55
C LYS A 6 34.05 28.07 -20.91
N GLY A 7 33.25 29.04 -21.32
CA GLY A 7 31.83 29.09 -20.98
C GLY A 7 31.05 28.01 -21.73
N PHE A 8 29.92 27.62 -21.15
CA PHE A 8 28.95 26.71 -21.78
C PHE A 8 28.16 27.48 -22.84
N THR A 9 28.01 26.94 -24.04
CA THR A 9 27.28 27.60 -25.12
C THR A 9 25.77 27.45 -24.93
N LEU A 10 24.99 28.40 -25.46
CA LEU A 10 23.53 28.32 -25.42
C LEU A 10 23.01 27.06 -26.15
N ILE A 11 23.68 26.65 -27.22
CA ILE A 11 23.30 25.45 -27.98
C ILE A 11 23.58 24.17 -27.18
N GLU A 12 24.70 24.08 -26.46
CA GLU A 12 24.97 22.96 -25.55
C GLU A 12 23.91 22.88 -24.45
N LEU A 13 23.49 24.02 -23.90
CA LEU A 13 22.45 24.07 -22.89
C LEU A 13 21.08 23.62 -23.41
N MET A 14 20.70 24.06 -24.61
CA MET A 14 19.45 23.64 -25.22
C MET A 14 19.41 22.13 -25.49
N ILE A 15 20.52 21.55 -25.97
CA ILE A 15 20.60 20.10 -26.22
C ILE A 15 20.50 19.32 -24.90
N VAL A 16 21.21 19.76 -23.85
CA VAL A 16 21.14 19.09 -22.54
C VAL A 16 19.73 19.13 -21.96
N VAL A 17 19.04 20.27 -22.02
CA VAL A 17 17.65 20.37 -21.55
C VAL A 17 16.72 19.48 -22.36
N ALA A 18 16.91 19.38 -23.68
CA ALA A 18 16.12 18.48 -24.53
C ALA A 18 16.29 17.01 -24.14
N ILE A 19 17.53 16.55 -23.91
CA ILE A 19 17.81 15.18 -23.48
C ILE A 19 17.22 14.91 -22.09
N ILE A 20 17.42 15.82 -21.13
CA ILE A 20 16.83 15.71 -19.78
C ILE A 20 15.30 15.66 -19.87
N GLY A 21 14.68 16.45 -20.74
CA GLY A 21 13.22 16.43 -20.96
C GLY A 21 12.70 15.07 -21.41
N ILE A 22 13.38 14.42 -22.37
CA ILE A 22 13.03 13.07 -22.84
C ILE A 22 13.18 12.04 -21.71
N LEU A 23 14.30 12.07 -20.99
CA LEU A 23 14.54 11.15 -19.88
C LEU A 23 13.53 11.34 -18.73
N ALA A 24 13.21 12.59 -18.40
CA ALA A 24 12.25 12.94 -17.35
C ALA A 24 10.85 12.42 -17.65
N ALA A 25 10.43 12.44 -18.92
CA ALA A 25 9.11 11.94 -19.34
C ALA A 25 8.90 10.44 -19.01
N VAL A 26 9.97 9.64 -19.01
CA VAL A 26 9.92 8.21 -18.65
C VAL A 26 10.26 7.99 -17.17
N ALA A 27 11.25 8.73 -16.65
CA ALA A 27 11.75 8.54 -15.30
C ALA A 27 10.76 8.99 -14.22
N ILE A 28 10.02 10.10 -14.44
CA ILE A 28 9.10 10.64 -13.44
C ILE A 28 7.93 9.66 -13.17
N PRO A 29 7.22 9.12 -14.18
CA PRO A 29 6.17 8.12 -13.93
C PRO A 29 6.72 6.86 -13.26
N ALA A 30 7.88 6.35 -13.70
CA ALA A 30 8.49 5.16 -13.12
C ALA A 30 8.88 5.36 -11.65
N TYR A 31 9.39 6.55 -11.29
CA TYR A 31 9.70 6.91 -9.91
C TYR A 31 8.42 7.05 -9.07
N SER A 32 7.35 7.66 -9.61
CA SER A 32 6.04 7.71 -8.96
C SER A 32 5.57 6.30 -8.59
N ASP A 33 5.53 5.40 -9.56
CA ASP A 33 5.12 4.00 -9.37
C ASP A 33 5.95 3.27 -8.31
N TYR A 34 7.26 3.52 -8.27
CA TYR A 34 8.15 2.94 -7.26
C TYR A 34 7.81 3.45 -5.85
N THR A 35 7.62 4.77 -5.70
CA THR A 35 7.26 5.35 -4.40
C THR A 35 5.87 4.89 -3.95
N ALA A 36 4.91 4.78 -4.86
CA ALA A 36 3.58 4.24 -4.59
C ALA A 36 3.66 2.79 -4.05
N ARG A 37 4.35 1.90 -4.77
CA ARG A 37 4.59 0.51 -4.31
C ARG A 37 5.23 0.47 -2.92
N SER A 38 6.25 1.29 -2.69
CA SER A 38 6.97 1.35 -1.42
C SER A 38 6.03 1.74 -0.27
N GLN A 39 5.19 2.77 -0.46
CA GLN A 39 4.24 3.20 0.55
C GLN A 39 3.15 2.15 0.84
N VAL A 40 2.68 1.42 -0.19
CA VAL A 40 1.72 0.32 -0.02
C VAL A 40 2.30 -0.82 0.84
N THR A 41 3.62 -1.06 0.82
CA THR A 41 4.21 -2.12 1.68
C THR A 41 3.99 -1.88 3.17
N GLU A 42 3.85 -0.62 3.60
CA GLU A 42 3.49 -0.31 4.98
C GLU A 42 2.09 -0.82 5.31
N ALA A 43 1.10 -0.57 4.46
CA ALA A 43 -0.26 -1.08 4.64
C ALA A 43 -0.31 -2.61 4.71
N VAL A 44 0.47 -3.28 3.85
CA VAL A 44 0.59 -4.75 3.85
C VAL A 44 1.20 -5.25 5.15
N GLY A 45 2.25 -4.58 5.65
CA GLY A 45 2.90 -4.91 6.92
C GLY A 45 1.99 -4.72 8.12
N LEU A 46 1.31 -3.57 8.20
CA LEU A 46 0.37 -3.26 9.28
C LEU A 46 -0.81 -4.23 9.32
N ALA A 47 -1.42 -4.53 8.16
CA ALA A 47 -2.49 -5.52 8.07
C ALA A 47 -2.00 -6.92 8.46
N SER A 48 -0.79 -7.31 8.00
CA SER A 48 -0.21 -8.62 8.32
C SER A 48 0.12 -8.79 9.80
N GLY A 49 0.40 -7.70 10.51
CA GLY A 49 0.65 -7.70 11.96
C GLY A 49 -0.53 -8.23 12.78
N TYR A 50 -1.76 -8.15 12.26
CA TYR A 50 -2.96 -8.66 12.92
C TYR A 50 -3.24 -10.15 12.69
N LYS A 51 -2.56 -10.79 11.73
CA LYS A 51 -2.88 -12.18 11.33
C LYS A 51 -2.86 -13.14 12.50
N THR A 52 -1.82 -13.07 13.34
CA THR A 52 -1.66 -13.96 14.48
C THR A 52 -2.76 -13.76 15.51
N GLY A 53 -3.03 -12.51 15.93
CA GLY A 53 -4.06 -12.22 16.93
C GLY A 53 -5.46 -12.60 16.46
N PHE A 54 -5.80 -12.37 15.18
CA PHE A 54 -7.05 -12.84 14.60
C PHE A 54 -7.14 -14.37 14.55
N ALA A 55 -6.05 -15.05 14.18
CA ALA A 55 -6.03 -16.50 14.10
C ALA A 55 -6.18 -17.15 15.48
N GLU A 56 -5.53 -16.61 16.50
CA GLU A 56 -5.65 -17.06 17.90
C GLU A 56 -7.06 -16.83 18.42
N PHE A 57 -7.61 -15.61 18.26
CA PHE A 57 -8.96 -15.30 18.70
C PHE A 57 -10.02 -16.20 18.06
N TYR A 58 -9.90 -16.45 16.75
CA TYR A 58 -10.80 -17.34 16.04
C TYR A 58 -10.67 -18.79 16.49
N ALA A 59 -9.45 -19.25 16.78
CA ALA A 59 -9.21 -20.60 17.29
C ALA A 59 -9.83 -20.82 18.68
N ASP A 60 -9.82 -19.78 19.53
CA ASP A 60 -10.35 -19.86 20.90
C ASP A 60 -11.86 -19.67 20.97
N GLN A 61 -12.42 -18.70 20.21
CA GLN A 61 -13.82 -18.28 20.32
C GLN A 61 -14.71 -18.84 19.20
N GLY A 62 -14.14 -19.34 18.10
CA GLY A 62 -14.88 -19.77 16.92
C GLY A 62 -15.56 -18.64 16.14
N VAL A 63 -15.28 -17.39 16.50
CA VAL A 63 -15.76 -16.16 15.84
C VAL A 63 -14.61 -15.17 15.71
N TRP A 64 -14.70 -14.24 14.77
CA TRP A 64 -13.75 -13.14 14.62
C TRP A 64 -13.96 -12.07 15.71
N PRO A 65 -12.92 -11.30 16.06
CA PRO A 65 -13.08 -10.17 16.96
C PRO A 65 -14.02 -9.10 16.36
N ASP A 66 -14.75 -8.41 17.22
CA ASP A 66 -15.60 -7.27 16.86
C ASP A 66 -14.80 -5.97 16.68
N GLY A 67 -13.55 -5.95 17.14
CA GLY A 67 -12.65 -4.80 16.97
C GLY A 67 -11.17 -5.18 17.05
N LEU A 68 -10.33 -4.37 16.41
CA LEU A 68 -8.88 -4.59 16.36
C LEU A 68 -8.23 -4.60 17.76
N THR A 69 -8.82 -3.88 18.72
CA THR A 69 -8.32 -3.80 20.10
C THR A 69 -8.40 -5.12 20.87
N GLN A 70 -9.23 -6.08 20.42
CA GLN A 70 -9.34 -7.40 21.04
C GLN A 70 -8.19 -8.34 20.67
N VAL A 71 -7.43 -7.99 19.64
CA VAL A 71 -6.37 -8.82 19.05
C VAL A 71 -5.03 -8.08 18.94
N GLY A 72 -4.94 -6.88 19.51
CA GLY A 72 -3.73 -6.09 19.56
C GLY A 72 -4.00 -4.59 19.72
N SER A 73 -2.95 -3.79 19.80
CA SER A 73 -3.07 -2.34 19.73
C SER A 73 -3.38 -1.88 18.30
N THR A 74 -4.12 -0.78 18.14
CA THR A 74 -4.31 -0.14 16.84
C THR A 74 -2.98 0.29 16.24
N LEU A 75 -2.47 -0.50 15.30
CA LEU A 75 -1.28 -0.19 14.52
C LEU A 75 -1.56 1.00 13.59
N SER A 76 -0.63 1.96 13.58
CA SER A 76 -0.69 3.15 12.73
C SER A 76 0.66 3.38 12.06
N GLY A 77 0.62 3.93 10.85
CA GLY A 77 1.79 4.14 10.00
C GLY A 77 1.95 5.58 9.53
N LYS A 78 3.05 5.83 8.82
CA LYS A 78 3.33 7.10 8.16
C LYS A 78 2.36 7.36 7.02
N TYR A 79 2.05 6.34 6.21
CA TYR A 79 1.24 6.44 4.99
C TYR A 79 -0.17 5.86 5.16
N VAL A 80 -0.43 5.11 6.22
CA VAL A 80 -1.76 4.55 6.53
C VAL A 80 -2.51 5.47 7.50
N SER A 81 -3.74 5.82 7.15
CA SER A 81 -4.65 6.65 7.95
C SER A 81 -5.37 5.82 9.02
N THR A 82 -6.00 4.72 8.60
CA THR A 82 -6.88 3.92 9.46
C THR A 82 -6.77 2.44 9.14
N MET A 83 -6.95 1.63 10.18
CA MET A 83 -7.10 0.17 10.10
C MET A 83 -8.49 -0.18 10.63
N THR A 84 -9.25 -1.00 9.90
CA THR A 84 -10.61 -1.40 10.30
C THR A 84 -10.93 -2.83 9.92
N ILE A 85 -11.92 -3.42 10.58
CA ILE A 85 -12.56 -4.66 10.13
C ILE A 85 -13.70 -4.25 9.21
N ALA A 86 -13.54 -4.45 7.91
CA ALA A 86 -14.52 -4.06 6.90
C ALA A 86 -15.67 -5.09 6.77
N ALA A 87 -15.42 -6.35 7.14
CA ALA A 87 -16.43 -7.40 7.13
C ALA A 87 -16.09 -8.50 8.13
N GLY A 88 -17.10 -9.21 8.62
CA GLY A 88 -16.96 -10.44 9.39
C GLY A 88 -16.75 -10.28 10.91
N ALA A 89 -16.75 -9.05 11.43
CA ALA A 89 -16.70 -8.76 12.86
C ALA A 89 -17.75 -9.59 13.65
N GLY A 90 -17.31 -10.34 14.66
CA GLY A 90 -18.19 -11.14 15.53
C GLY A 90 -18.80 -12.38 14.90
N THR A 91 -18.39 -12.74 13.68
CA THR A 91 -18.96 -13.88 12.94
C THR A 91 -17.96 -15.04 12.81
N SER A 92 -18.43 -16.23 12.49
CA SER A 92 -17.59 -17.39 12.11
C SER A 92 -17.28 -17.45 10.61
N GLY A 93 -17.59 -16.39 9.85
CA GLY A 93 -17.53 -16.36 8.40
C GLY A 93 -16.18 -15.91 7.85
N THR A 94 -16.20 -15.18 6.73
CA THR A 94 -15.01 -14.49 6.23
C THR A 94 -14.81 -13.16 6.93
N VAL A 95 -13.61 -12.90 7.42
CA VAL A 95 -13.18 -11.58 7.91
C VAL A 95 -12.40 -10.85 6.83
N VAL A 96 -12.58 -9.53 6.78
CA VAL A 96 -11.79 -8.63 5.94
C VAL A 96 -11.30 -7.47 6.79
N ILE A 97 -9.98 -7.30 6.81
CA ILE A 97 -9.25 -6.21 7.44
C ILE A 97 -8.81 -5.27 6.33
N THR A 98 -9.07 -3.98 6.50
CA THR A 98 -8.69 -2.95 5.54
C THR A 98 -7.71 -1.95 6.15
N ALA A 99 -6.76 -1.53 5.33
CA ALA A 99 -5.82 -0.45 5.59
C ALA A 99 -6.09 0.69 4.59
N THR A 100 -6.50 1.86 5.07
CA THR A 100 -6.76 3.02 4.22
C THR A 100 -5.54 3.93 4.21
N MET A 101 -4.99 4.21 3.03
CA MET A 101 -3.89 5.15 2.83
C MET A 101 -4.33 6.57 3.16
N LYS A 102 -3.41 7.43 3.61
CA LYS A 102 -3.70 8.85 3.85
C LYS A 102 -4.03 9.55 2.53
N ALA A 103 -4.84 10.59 2.61
CA ALA A 103 -5.16 11.46 1.47
C ALA A 103 -4.04 12.45 1.15
N VAL A 104 -3.21 12.79 2.14
CA VAL A 104 -2.12 13.78 2.04
C VAL A 104 -0.83 13.19 2.58
N GLY A 105 0.28 13.47 1.91
CA GLY A 105 1.61 12.96 2.28
C GLY A 105 1.91 11.55 1.76
N THR A 106 1.01 11.00 0.95
CA THR A 106 1.14 9.77 0.17
C THR A 106 1.30 10.12 -1.32
N ASN A 107 1.74 9.13 -2.10
CA ASN A 107 1.77 9.26 -3.54
C ASN A 107 0.34 9.46 -4.09
N PRO A 108 0.10 10.42 -5.00
CA PRO A 108 -1.22 10.71 -5.54
C PRO A 108 -1.94 9.50 -6.16
N ASP A 109 -1.19 8.56 -6.73
CA ASP A 109 -1.73 7.37 -7.40
C ASP A 109 -2.33 6.35 -6.42
N ILE A 110 -2.09 6.51 -5.11
CA ILE A 110 -2.60 5.63 -4.05
C ILE A 110 -3.30 6.41 -2.92
N ALA A 111 -3.49 7.71 -3.08
CA ALA A 111 -4.05 8.57 -2.05
C ALA A 111 -5.48 8.13 -1.72
N SER A 112 -5.78 7.97 -0.42
CA SER A 112 -7.04 7.43 0.08
C SER A 112 -7.38 6.00 -0.35
N GLY A 113 -6.47 5.31 -1.03
CA GLY A 113 -6.69 3.93 -1.47
C GLY A 113 -6.75 2.96 -0.30
N VAL A 114 -7.48 1.88 -0.46
CA VAL A 114 -7.72 0.81 0.50
C VAL A 114 -6.99 -0.44 0.04
N TYR A 115 -6.18 -0.99 0.95
CA TYR A 115 -5.66 -2.34 0.85
C TYR A 115 -6.48 -3.28 1.73
N ALA A 116 -6.85 -4.44 1.22
CA ALA A 116 -7.63 -5.45 1.91
C ALA A 116 -6.83 -6.74 2.15
N LEU A 117 -7.06 -7.33 3.32
CA LEU A 117 -6.55 -8.61 3.76
C LEU A 117 -7.70 -9.41 4.38
N GLY A 118 -7.91 -10.67 4.00
CA GLY A 118 -8.98 -11.47 4.56
C GLY A 118 -8.62 -12.92 4.84
N SER A 119 -9.49 -13.57 5.58
CA SER A 119 -9.40 -14.99 5.96
C SER A 119 -10.79 -15.56 6.30
N THR A 120 -10.98 -16.87 6.13
CA THR A 120 -12.19 -17.58 6.62
C THR A 120 -11.90 -18.45 7.85
N ASN A 121 -10.62 -18.73 8.15
CA ASN A 121 -10.28 -19.71 9.19
C ASN A 121 -9.01 -19.38 10.00
N GLY A 122 -8.39 -18.23 9.75
CA GLY A 122 -7.15 -17.78 10.41
C GLY A 122 -5.89 -18.47 9.91
N LYS A 123 -6.01 -19.52 9.09
CA LYS A 123 -4.89 -20.31 8.56
C LYS A 123 -4.47 -19.85 7.17
N GLN A 124 -5.45 -19.57 6.31
CA GLN A 124 -5.23 -19.04 4.97
C GLN A 124 -5.58 -17.57 4.93
N TRP A 125 -4.70 -16.79 4.32
CA TRP A 125 -4.85 -15.34 4.22
C TRP A 125 -4.71 -14.93 2.77
N TRP A 126 -5.65 -14.13 2.29
CA TRP A 126 -5.63 -13.53 0.96
C TRP A 126 -5.55 -12.03 1.07
N CYS A 127 -4.97 -11.39 0.07
CA CYS A 127 -4.84 -9.95 0.00
C CYS A 127 -5.14 -9.44 -1.40
N GLY A 128 -5.30 -8.12 -1.53
CA GLY A 128 -5.56 -7.50 -2.82
C GLY A 128 -7.01 -7.70 -3.25
N ASN A 129 -7.21 -8.16 -4.48
CA ASN A 129 -8.52 -8.37 -5.11
C ASN A 129 -8.89 -9.85 -5.24
N ALA A 130 -8.42 -10.68 -4.31
CA ALA A 130 -8.81 -12.09 -4.30
C ALA A 130 -10.34 -12.24 -4.18
N ASP A 131 -10.92 -13.14 -4.99
CA ASP A 131 -12.37 -13.41 -5.03
C ASP A 131 -12.99 -13.76 -3.66
N ALA A 132 -12.16 -14.25 -2.73
CA ALA A 132 -12.56 -14.54 -1.36
C ALA A 132 -12.85 -13.28 -0.51
N ILE A 133 -12.48 -12.08 -0.96
CA ILE A 133 -12.82 -10.79 -0.34
C ILE A 133 -14.15 -10.30 -0.89
N VAL A 134 -15.24 -10.69 -0.22
CA VAL A 134 -16.61 -10.40 -0.66
C VAL A 134 -17.12 -8.99 -0.31
N SER A 135 -16.40 -8.24 0.53
CA SER A 135 -16.73 -6.86 0.93
C SER A 135 -15.49 -6.17 1.52
N GLY A 136 -15.34 -4.86 1.29
CA GLY A 136 -14.13 -4.11 1.69
C GLY A 136 -12.92 -4.46 0.84
N THR A 137 -13.08 -4.50 -0.48
CA THR A 137 -12.06 -4.88 -1.46
C THR A 137 -10.92 -3.87 -1.55
N THR A 138 -9.79 -4.30 -2.12
CA THR A 138 -8.70 -3.39 -2.45
C THR A 138 -9.11 -2.49 -3.62
N ASP A 139 -8.93 -1.18 -3.51
CA ASP A 139 -9.17 -0.24 -4.63
C ASP A 139 -7.86 0.22 -5.30
N LEU A 140 -6.73 -0.20 -4.76
CA LEU A 140 -5.40 0.06 -5.30
C LEU A 140 -5.19 -0.75 -6.58
N ASP A 141 -4.61 -0.09 -7.59
CA ASP A 141 -4.19 -0.76 -8.82
C ASP A 141 -3.19 -1.90 -8.50
N SER A 142 -3.39 -3.06 -9.13
CA SER A 142 -2.56 -4.26 -8.91
C SER A 142 -1.08 -4.01 -9.21
N LYS A 143 -0.73 -2.99 -10.01
CA LYS A 143 0.67 -2.59 -10.24
C LYS A 143 1.37 -2.10 -8.97
N PHE A 144 0.62 -1.60 -7.98
CA PHE A 144 1.12 -1.08 -6.71
C PHE A 144 1.17 -2.14 -5.60
N LEU A 145 0.49 -3.27 -5.80
CA LEU A 145 0.46 -4.37 -4.85
C LEU A 145 1.73 -5.24 -4.95
N PRO A 146 2.22 -5.81 -3.83
CA PRO A 146 3.25 -6.84 -3.87
C PRO A 146 2.80 -8.05 -4.68
N SER A 147 3.74 -8.79 -5.26
CA SER A 147 3.45 -9.95 -6.12
C SER A 147 2.56 -11.02 -5.48
N ALA A 148 2.59 -11.14 -4.15
CA ALA A 148 1.75 -12.08 -3.40
C ALA A 148 0.28 -11.64 -3.25
N CYS A 149 -0.03 -10.39 -3.60
CA CYS A 149 -1.35 -9.76 -3.46
C CYS A 149 -1.90 -9.25 -4.80
N LYS A 150 -1.30 -9.67 -5.92
CA LYS A 150 -1.83 -9.44 -7.27
C LYS A 150 -2.74 -10.59 -7.64
#